data_AF-A0AAD4Q9Z0-F1
#
_entry.id   AF-A0AAD4Q9Z0-F1
#
_cell.length_a   1.000
_cell.length_b   1.000
_cell.length_c   1.000
_cell.angle_alpha   90.00
_cell.angle_beta   90.00
_cell.angle_gamma   90.00
#
_symmetry.space_group_name_H-M   'P 1'
#
loop_
_entity.id
_entity.type
_entity.pdbx_description
1 polymer ?
#
loop_
_entity_poly.entity_id
_entity_poly.type
_entity_poly.pdbx_seq_one_letter_code
_entity_poly.pdbx_strand_id
1 'polypeptide(L)' 'ANGPGLAALHGQVGHHGVFGCREYCGLRGRHKPGGPHYYPALLKPTDYALPGCDHDNVDVYNLPKASSRQYSEGLNRLL' A
#
# COMPACT_ATOMS: atom_id res chain seq x y z
N ALA A 1 11.37 22.22 12.35
CA ALA A 1 11.65 22.42 10.91
C ALA A 1 10.31 22.56 10.20
N ASN A 2 10.00 23.74 9.67
CA ASN A 2 8.73 24.07 8.99
C ASN A 2 8.99 24.37 7.51
N GLY A 3 9.74 23.50 6.82
CA GLY A 3 9.64 23.48 5.37
C GLY A 3 8.28 22.86 5.03
N PRO A 4 7.52 23.36 4.02
CA PRO A 4 6.35 22.64 3.54
C PRO A 4 6.82 21.22 3.26
N GLY A 5 6.40 20.28 4.12
CA GLY A 5 6.89 18.91 4.09
C GLY A 5 6.65 18.44 2.68
N LEU A 6 7.73 18.13 1.96
CA LEU A 6 7.74 17.69 0.58
C LEU A 6 6.51 16.79 0.43
N ALA A 7 5.43 17.31 -0.17
CA ALA A 7 4.24 16.51 -0.38
C ALA A 7 4.79 15.34 -1.17
N ALA A 8 4.80 14.16 -0.54
CA ALA A 8 5.32 12.96 -1.16
C ALA A 8 4.61 12.88 -2.50
N LEU A 9 5.29 13.22 -3.61
CA LEU A 9 4.70 13.25 -4.96
C LEU A 9 4.12 11.88 -5.36
N HIS A 10 4.45 10.87 -4.55
CA HIS A 10 4.05 9.48 -4.55
C HIS A 10 2.82 9.15 -3.69
N GLY A 11 2.18 10.13 -3.04
CA GLY A 11 0.83 10.06 -2.48
C GLY A 11 0.59 9.03 -1.37
N GLN A 12 1.64 8.43 -0.78
CA GLN A 12 1.48 7.30 0.13
C GLN A 12 1.82 7.63 1.59
N VAL A 13 0.94 7.18 2.49
CA VAL A 13 0.91 7.52 3.92
C VAL A 13 1.85 6.60 4.73
N GLY A 14 3.16 6.64 4.49
CA GLY A 14 4.16 5.86 5.29
C GLY A 14 3.72 4.43 5.63
N HIS A 15 3.95 3.98 6.88
CA HIS A 15 3.52 2.65 7.32
C HIS A 15 2.01 2.52 7.58
N HIS A 16 1.23 3.60 7.43
CA HIS A 16 -0.21 3.62 7.69
C HIS A 16 -1.04 3.45 6.42
N GLY A 17 -0.44 3.65 5.24
CA GLY A 17 -1.10 3.58 3.95
C GLY A 17 -1.29 2.15 3.46
N VAL A 18 -2.18 1.99 2.48
CA VAL A 18 -2.46 0.74 1.76
C VAL A 18 -1.19 0.00 1.34
N PHE A 19 -0.18 0.75 0.92
CA PHE A 19 1.12 0.26 0.49
C PHE A 19 2.20 0.93 1.35
N GLY A 20 3.06 0.12 1.97
CA GLY A 20 4.14 0.62 2.84
C GLY A 20 5.41 1.05 2.10
N CYS A 21 5.54 0.66 0.83
CA CYS A 21 6.67 1.00 -0.04
C CYS A 21 6.41 2.32 -0.78
N ARG A 22 7.49 3.02 -1.18
CA ARG A 22 7.35 4.38 -1.74
C ARG A 22 6.79 4.44 -3.16
N GLU A 23 6.68 3.32 -3.89
CA GLU A 23 6.04 3.26 -5.21
C GLU A 23 5.59 1.82 -5.51
N TYR A 24 4.27 1.59 -5.60
CA TYR A 24 3.62 0.46 -6.28
C TYR A 24 4.37 -0.88 -6.29
N CYS A 25 4.90 -1.34 -5.14
CA CYS A 25 5.52 -2.65 -5.04
C CYS A 25 4.51 -3.80 -5.20
N GLY A 26 3.23 -3.50 -5.42
CA GLY A 26 2.13 -4.46 -5.53
C GLY A 26 1.74 -5.12 -4.20
N LEU A 27 2.58 -4.97 -3.16
CA LEU A 27 2.35 -5.57 -1.85
C LEU A 27 1.43 -4.71 -1.00
N ARG A 28 0.14 -5.05 -1.04
CA ARG A 28 -0.90 -4.40 -0.26
C ARG A 28 -0.90 -4.89 1.20
N GLY A 29 -1.03 -3.95 2.15
CA GLY A 29 -1.26 -4.25 3.56
C GLY A 29 -2.73 -4.54 3.90
N ARG A 30 -3.00 -4.92 5.15
CA ARG A 30 -4.35 -5.22 5.67
C ARG A 30 -4.94 -4.00 6.36
N HIS A 31 -6.12 -3.57 5.92
CA HIS A 31 -6.83 -2.47 6.55
C HIS A 31 -7.34 -2.86 7.94
N LYS A 32 -7.19 -1.97 8.92
CA LYS A 32 -7.77 -2.12 10.25
C LYS A 32 -9.28 -1.91 10.18
N PRO A 33 -10.10 -2.89 10.59
CA PRO A 33 -11.55 -2.67 10.70
C PRO A 33 -11.85 -1.50 11.66
N GLY A 34 -12.71 -0.58 11.23
CA GLY A 34 -13.11 0.59 12.03
C GLY A 34 -12.04 1.67 12.23
N GLY A 35 -10.90 1.61 11.52
CA GLY A 35 -9.87 2.65 11.58
C GLY A 35 -9.24 2.90 10.21
N PRO A 36 -8.50 4.00 10.02
CA PRO A 36 -7.97 4.40 8.71
C PRO A 36 -6.62 3.74 8.34
N HIS A 37 -6.11 2.85 9.20
CA HIS A 37 -4.73 2.36 9.11
C HIS A 37 -4.63 1.02 8.41
N TYR A 38 -3.50 0.79 7.75
CA TYR A 38 -3.12 -0.50 7.20
C TYR A 38 -1.92 -1.08 7.98
N TYR A 39 -1.87 -2.41 8.04
CA TYR A 39 -0.77 -3.16 8.65
C TYR A 39 -0.05 -4.01 7.60
N PRO A 40 1.28 -4.19 7.70
CA PRO A 40 2.06 -5.03 6.78
C PRO A 40 1.89 -6.52 7.09
N ALA A 41 0.65 -7.02 7.08
CA ALA A 41 0.33 -8.41 7.33
C ALA A 41 0.13 -9.18 6.01
N LEU A 42 0.98 -10.17 5.75
CA LEU A 42 0.90 -11.02 4.56
C LEU A 42 -0.29 -12.00 4.65
N LEU A 43 -0.57 -12.47 5.87
CA LEU A 43 -1.67 -13.39 6.13
C LEU A 43 -2.99 -12.62 6.31
N LYS A 44 -4.07 -13.20 5.81
CA LYS A 44 -5.44 -12.74 6.03
C LYS A 44 -5.85 -13.11 7.47
N PRO A 45 -6.27 -12.14 8.30
CA PRO A 45 -6.75 -12.44 9.64
C PRO A 45 -8.02 -13.32 9.62
N THR A 46 -8.29 -14.01 10.71
CA THR A 46 -9.54 -14.77 10.90
C THR A 46 -10.74 -13.83 10.93
N ASP A 47 -11.88 -14.26 10.36
CA ASP A 47 -13.12 -13.48 10.27
C ASP A 47 -12.94 -12.08 9.65
N TYR A 48 -11.98 -11.97 8.73
CA TYR A 48 -11.64 -10.74 8.04
C TYR A 48 -12.25 -10.73 6.64
N ALA A 49 -13.31 -9.96 6.46
CA ALA A 49 -13.97 -9.75 5.16
C ALA A 49 -14.24 -8.26 4.95
N LEU A 50 -13.18 -7.48 4.71
CA LEU A 50 -13.31 -6.05 4.48
C LEU A 50 -13.42 -5.73 2.99
N PRO A 51 -14.49 -5.05 2.53
CA PRO A 51 -14.63 -4.66 1.13
C PRO A 51 -13.39 -3.94 0.60
N GLY A 52 -12.88 -4.43 -0.52
CA GLY A 52 -11.68 -3.89 -1.15
C GLY A 52 -10.36 -4.24 -0.48
N CYS A 53 -10.32 -4.93 0.67
CA CYS A 53 -9.10 -5.43 1.32
C CYS A 53 -9.11 -6.95 1.57
N ASP A 54 -10.01 -7.69 0.92
CA ASP A 54 -10.31 -9.10 1.19
C ASP A 54 -9.41 -10.14 0.50
N HIS A 55 -8.27 -9.70 -0.04
CA HIS A 55 -7.36 -10.55 -0.82
C HIS A 55 -6.79 -11.74 -0.03
N ASP A 56 -6.37 -12.80 -0.71
CA ASP A 56 -5.78 -13.98 -0.07
C ASP A 56 -4.42 -13.70 0.58
N ASN A 57 -3.88 -14.72 1.25
CA ASN A 57 -2.52 -14.70 1.80
C ASN A 57 -1.51 -14.40 0.70
N VAL A 58 -0.51 -13.60 1.03
CA VAL A 58 0.65 -13.37 0.16
C VAL A 58 1.76 -14.32 0.57
N ASP A 59 2.25 -15.12 -0.37
CA ASP A 59 3.43 -15.95 -0.16
C ASP A 59 4.69 -15.06 -0.10
N VAL A 60 5.43 -15.17 1.00
CA VAL A 60 6.67 -14.41 1.23
C VAL A 60 7.77 -14.78 0.24
N TYR A 61 7.73 -15.99 -0.34
CA TYR A 61 8.69 -16.43 -1.34
C TYR A 61 8.30 -15.99 -2.76
N ASN A 62 7.09 -15.46 -2.93
CA ASN A 62 6.56 -15.01 -4.22
C ASN A 62 5.87 -13.64 -4.09
N LEU A 63 6.62 -12.66 -3.60
CA LEU A 63 6.12 -11.30 -3.44
C LEU A 63 5.86 -10.63 -4.80
N PRO A 64 4.85 -9.74 -4.89
CA PRO A 64 4.63 -8.94 -6.09
C PRO A 64 5.87 -8.12 -6.43
N LYS A 65 6.20 -8.04 -7.72
CA LYS A 65 7.32 -7.24 -8.21
C LYS A 65 6.86 -5.81 -8.44
N ALA A 66 7.69 -4.86 -8.03
CA ALA A 66 7.53 -3.48 -8.45
C ALA A 66 7.64 -3.38 -9.98
N SER A 67 6.82 -2.50 -10.59
CA SER A 67 6.82 -2.26 -12.03
C SER A 67 7.11 -0.79 -12.32
N SER A 68 8.21 -0.53 -13.02
CA SER A 68 8.57 0.81 -13.49
C SER A 68 7.48 1.40 -14.40
N ARG A 69 6.84 0.56 -15.23
CA ARG A 69 5.72 0.98 -16.08
C ARG A 69 4.52 1.44 -15.25
N GLN A 70 4.11 0.65 -14.24
CA GLN A 70 2.99 1.03 -13.37
C GLN A 70 3.29 2.29 -12.59
N TYR A 71 4.55 2.47 -12.18
CA TYR A 71 5.01 3.70 -11.55
C TYR A 71 4.87 4.90 -12.49
N SER A 72 5.41 4.83 -13.70
CA SER A 72 5.31 5.91 -14.68
C SER A 72 3.85 6.23 -15.06
N GLU A 73 3.01 5.22 -15.25
CA GLU A 73 1.57 5.40 -15.49
C GLU A 73 0.87 6.06 -14.29
N GLY A 74 1.27 5.72 -13.06
CA GLY A 74 0.77 6.35 -11.83
C GLY A 74 1.17 7.82 -11.73
N LEU A 75 2.44 8.12 -11.97
CA LEU A 75 2.96 9.49 -11.97
C LEU A 75 2.27 10.37 -13.01
N ASN A 76 2.05 9.85 -14.23
CA ASN A 76 1.34 10.57 -15.29
C ASN A 76 -0.13 10.87 -14.96
N ARG A 77 -0.75 10.20 -13.99
CA ARG A 77 -2.12 10.53 -13.53
C ARG A 77 -2.15 11.66 -12.51
N LEU A 78 -1.00 12.01 -11.93
CA LEU A 78 -0.88 13.03 -10.89
C LEU A 78 -0.36 14.37 -11.44
N LEU A 79 0.24 14.35 -12.63
CA LEU A 79 0.72 15.52 -13.38
C LEU A 79 -0.33 15.95 -14.40
#